data_AF-A0A8H4VCJ0-F1
#
_entry.id   AF-A0A8H4VCJ0-F1
#
_cell.length_a   1.000
_cell.length_b   1.000
_cell.length_c   1.000
_cell.angle_alpha   90.00
_cell.angle_beta   90.00
_cell.angle_gamma   90.00
#
_symmetry.space_group_name_H-M   'P 1'
#
loop_
_entity.id
_entity.type
_entity.pdbx_description
1 polymer ?
#
loop_
_entity_poly.entity_id
_entity_poly.type
_entity_poly.pdbx_seq_one_letter_code
_entity_poly.pdbx_strand_id
1 'polypeptide(L)'
;MGKPTKKEDAGGKAPKAGARSINVRHILCEKHARKEEALAKINEGVKFDDVARTYSEDKARQGGSLGWKDKGSLDPKFEEVAFGLEPSTTTSPKIGEVRTGFGYHIIMVEGRK
;
A
#
# COMPACT_ATOMS: atom_id res chain seq x y z
N MET A 1 -15.78 -33.18 -5.54
CA MET A 1 -14.39 -32.68 -5.57
C MET A 1 -14.21 -31.71 -6.72
N GLY A 2 -13.44 -30.64 -6.54
CA GLY A 2 -12.91 -29.82 -7.64
C GLY A 2 -13.37 -28.36 -7.64
N LYS A 3 -12.79 -27.52 -6.79
CA LYS A 3 -12.78 -26.07 -7.03
C LYS A 3 -11.83 -25.79 -8.19
N PRO A 4 -12.22 -25.01 -9.22
CA PRO A 4 -11.25 -24.27 -10.02
C PRO A 4 -11.17 -22.84 -9.51
N THR A 5 -9.95 -22.47 -9.22
CA THR A 5 -9.43 -21.17 -8.83
C THR A 5 -9.47 -20.14 -9.97
N LYS A 6 -9.51 -18.85 -9.56
CA LYS A 6 -8.87 -17.68 -10.20
C LYS A 6 -9.60 -16.97 -11.37
N LYS A 7 -10.25 -15.86 -11.02
CA LYS A 7 -10.16 -14.55 -11.70
C LYS A 7 -10.00 -13.54 -10.56
N GLU A 8 -8.84 -12.91 -10.33
CA GLU A 8 -8.32 -11.76 -11.07
C GLU A 8 -9.40 -10.75 -11.44
N ASP A 9 -10.06 -10.21 -10.40
CA ASP A 9 -10.68 -8.88 -10.45
C ASP A 9 -9.59 -7.84 -10.17
N ALA A 10 -8.76 -7.58 -11.19
CA ALA A 10 -8.07 -6.32 -11.32
C ALA A 10 -9.13 -5.24 -11.63
N GLY A 11 -9.82 -4.79 -10.58
CA GLY A 11 -10.68 -3.63 -10.61
C GLY A 11 -9.83 -2.38 -10.79
N GLY A 12 -9.39 -2.11 -12.03
CA GLY A 12 -8.85 -0.83 -12.45
C GLY A 12 -9.94 0.23 -12.35
N LYS A 13 -10.17 0.75 -11.15
CA LYS A 13 -10.82 2.05 -10.98
C LYS A 13 -9.85 3.09 -11.53
N ALA A 14 -10.26 3.77 -12.60
CA ALA A 14 -9.57 4.94 -13.12
C ALA A 14 -9.17 5.88 -11.96
N PRO A 15 -7.97 6.50 -11.98
CA PRO A 15 -7.59 7.45 -10.94
C PRO A 15 -8.66 8.54 -10.90
N LYS A 16 -9.37 8.67 -9.77
CA LYS A 16 -10.33 9.77 -9.57
C LYS A 16 -9.57 11.07 -9.71
N ALA A 17 -9.68 11.69 -10.89
CA ALA A 17 -9.00 12.92 -11.27
C ALA A 17 -9.32 14.03 -10.25
N GLY A 18 -8.28 14.64 -9.68
CA GLY A 18 -8.44 15.90 -8.94
C GLY A 18 -7.61 16.04 -7.65
N ALA A 19 -7.15 14.94 -7.04
CA ALA A 19 -6.30 15.07 -5.85
C ALA A 19 -4.91 15.60 -6.26
N ARG A 20 -4.47 16.67 -5.61
CA ARG A 20 -3.13 17.26 -5.74
C ARG A 20 -2.17 16.63 -4.74
N SER A 21 -2.67 16.17 -3.60
CA SER A 21 -1.85 15.58 -2.54
C SER A 21 -2.57 14.40 -1.88
N ILE A 22 -1.79 13.40 -1.45
CA ILE A 22 -2.26 12.22 -0.74
C ILE A 22 -1.50 12.05 0.57
N ASN A 23 -2.20 11.68 1.64
CA ASN A 23 -1.58 11.20 2.86
C ASN A 23 -1.40 9.69 2.74
N VAL A 24 -0.16 9.25 2.61
CA VAL A 24 0.17 7.88 2.25
C VAL A 24 1.06 7.22 3.30
N ARG A 25 0.85 5.93 3.47
CA ARG A 25 1.62 5.05 4.34
C ARG A 25 2.02 3.83 3.53
N HIS A 26 3.23 3.34 3.73
CA HIS A 26 3.74 2.18 2.99
C HIS A 26 4.54 1.21 3.86
N ILE A 27 4.64 -0.02 3.37
CA ILE A 27 5.54 -1.04 3.89
C ILE A 27 6.48 -1.38 2.76
N LEU A 28 7.75 -1.01 2.89
CA LEU A 28 8.79 -1.39 1.95
C LEU A 28 9.45 -2.69 2.42
N CYS A 29 9.50 -3.70 1.56
CA CYS A 29 10.26 -4.91 1.78
C CYS A 29 11.14 -5.18 0.56
N GLU A 30 12.43 -5.40 0.75
CA GLU A 30 13.36 -5.77 -0.32
C GLU A 30 13.02 -7.16 -0.88
N LYS A 31 12.61 -8.08 0.00
CA LYS A 31 12.29 -9.47 -0.33
C LYS A 31 10.78 -9.68 -0.52
N HIS A 32 10.43 -10.41 -1.57
CA HIS A 32 9.04 -10.82 -1.84
C HIS A 32 8.42 -11.57 -0.66
N ALA A 33 9.15 -12.54 -0.10
CA ALA A 33 8.67 -13.34 1.04
C ALA A 33 8.28 -12.45 2.24
N ARG A 34 9.09 -11.43 2.57
CA ARG A 34 8.81 -10.51 3.67
C ARG A 34 7.55 -9.67 3.41
N LYS A 35 7.35 -9.25 2.15
CA LYS A 35 6.11 -8.57 1.73
C LYS A 35 4.89 -9.49 1.88
N GLU A 36 5.01 -10.77 1.55
CA GLU A 36 3.91 -11.74 1.71
C GLU A 36 3.57 -11.98 3.18
N GLU A 37 4.56 -12.06 4.06
CA GLU A 37 4.32 -12.15 5.51
C GLU A 37 3.61 -10.91 6.06
N ALA A 38 4.05 -9.72 5.65
CA ALA A 38 3.39 -8.46 6.01
C ALA A 38 1.93 -8.44 5.53
N LEU A 39 1.69 -8.88 4.30
CA LEU A 39 0.36 -8.97 3.72
C LEU A 39 -0.52 -9.95 4.50
N ALA A 40 0.01 -11.10 4.89
CA ALA A 40 -0.71 -12.08 5.70
C ALA A 40 -1.17 -11.45 7.02
N LYS A 41 -0.28 -10.71 7.71
CA LYS A 41 -0.62 -10.01 8.96
C LYS A 41 -1.72 -8.96 8.79
N ILE A 42 -1.69 -8.21 7.70
CA ILE A 42 -2.76 -7.26 7.38
C ILE A 42 -4.09 -7.99 7.16
N ASN A 43 -4.08 -9.13 6.44
CA ASN A 43 -5.28 -9.93 6.21
C ASN A 43 -5.81 -10.62 7.49
N GLU A 44 -4.93 -10.93 8.44
CA GLU A 44 -5.30 -11.40 9.78
C GLU A 44 -5.98 -10.30 10.63
N GLY A 45 -6.01 -9.05 10.15
CA GLY A 45 -6.62 -7.91 10.85
C GLY A 45 -5.65 -7.15 11.76
N VAL A 46 -4.34 -7.41 11.65
CA VAL A 46 -3.33 -6.59 12.34
C VAL A 46 -3.30 -5.20 11.71
N LYS A 47 -3.20 -4.17 12.54
CA LYS A 47 -3.17 -2.79 12.04
C LYS A 47 -1.96 -2.58 11.13
N PHE A 48 -2.18 -1.86 10.04
CA PHE A 48 -1.13 -1.58 9.06
C PHE A 48 0.09 -0.93 9.70
N ASP A 49 -0.09 -0.04 10.68
CA ASP A 49 1.02 0.64 11.34
C ASP A 49 1.89 -0.30 12.19
N ASP A 50 1.30 -1.29 12.84
CA ASP A 50 2.01 -2.33 13.59
C ASP A 50 2.78 -3.27 12.65
N VAL A 51 2.14 -3.67 11.54
CA VAL A 51 2.81 -4.47 10.50
C VAL A 51 3.98 -3.68 9.92
N ALA A 52 3.79 -2.41 9.58
CA ALA A 52 4.84 -1.56 9.05
C ALA A 52 6.00 -1.36 10.03
N ARG A 53 5.73 -1.26 11.34
CA ARG A 53 6.79 -1.21 12.37
C ARG A 53 7.67 -2.45 12.39
N THR A 54 7.10 -3.59 12.03
CA THR A 54 7.76 -4.90 12.12
C THR A 54 8.44 -5.30 10.81
N TYR A 55 7.78 -5.06 9.68
CA TYR A 55 8.17 -5.59 8.38
C TYR A 55 8.74 -4.54 7.42
N SER A 56 8.44 -3.26 7.63
CA SER A 56 8.92 -2.21 6.72
C SER A 56 10.40 -1.94 6.93
N GLU A 57 11.12 -1.77 5.85
CA GLU A 57 12.52 -1.35 5.81
C GLU A 57 12.64 0.17 5.65
N ASP A 58 11.52 0.84 5.36
CA ASP A 58 11.41 2.30 5.34
C ASP A 58 10.31 2.81 6.30
N LYS A 59 10.59 3.94 6.96
CA LYS A 59 9.69 4.59 7.94
C LYS A 59 9.07 3.65 8.99
N ALA A 60 9.69 2.51 9.29
CA ALA A 60 9.18 1.51 10.22
C ALA A 60 8.79 2.11 11.58
N ARG A 61 9.66 2.96 12.15
CA ARG A 61 9.40 3.65 13.43
C ARG A 61 8.16 4.55 13.41
N GLN A 62 7.76 5.05 12.24
CA GLN A 62 6.57 5.87 12.01
C GLN A 62 5.37 5.01 11.54
N GLY A 63 5.48 3.68 11.62
CA GLY A 63 4.53 2.72 11.07
C GLY A 63 4.38 2.84 9.56
N GLY A 64 5.43 3.25 8.84
CA GLY A 64 5.40 3.39 7.39
C GLY A 64 4.79 4.71 6.90
N SER A 65 4.44 5.64 7.81
CA SER A 65 3.79 6.89 7.40
C SER A 65 4.77 7.79 6.66
N LEU A 66 4.45 8.11 5.41
CA LEU A 66 5.18 9.10 4.61
C LEU A 66 4.58 10.51 4.77
N GLY A 67 3.36 10.60 5.31
CA GLY A 67 2.59 11.83 5.45
C GLY A 67 2.01 12.29 4.12
N TRP A 68 1.67 13.58 4.07
CA TRP A 68 1.18 14.22 2.85
C TRP A 68 2.28 14.29 1.79
N LYS A 69 1.93 13.89 0.57
CA LYS A 69 2.79 13.86 -0.61
C LYS A 69 2.03 14.44 -1.78
N ASP A 70 2.65 15.39 -2.45
CA ASP A 70 2.10 16.01 -3.65
C ASP A 70 2.31 15.12 -4.87
N LYS A 71 1.43 15.25 -5.84
CA LYS A 71 1.57 14.58 -7.13
C LYS A 71 2.89 15.01 -7.80
N GLY A 72 3.65 14.03 -8.28
CA GLY A 72 5.00 14.18 -8.82
C GLY A 72 6.13 14.08 -7.80
N SER A 73 5.84 13.91 -6.50
CA SER A 73 6.87 13.81 -5.44
C SER A 73 7.32 12.37 -5.13
N LEU A 74 6.62 11.37 -5.68
CA LEU A 74 6.84 9.95 -5.43
C LEU A 74 7.28 9.23 -6.71
N ASP A 75 7.79 8.01 -6.56
CA ASP A 75 8.07 7.15 -7.72
C ASP A 75 6.80 6.98 -8.57
N PRO A 76 6.85 7.13 -9.90
CA PRO A 76 5.65 7.15 -10.75
C PRO A 76 4.81 5.87 -10.62
N LYS A 77 5.43 4.70 -10.39
CA LYS A 77 4.69 3.45 -10.19
C LYS A 77 3.99 3.42 -8.83
N PHE A 78 4.69 3.90 -7.81
CA PHE A 78 4.12 4.04 -6.46
C PHE A 78 2.95 5.02 -6.48
N GLU A 79 3.15 6.16 -7.12
CA GLU A 79 2.14 7.21 -7.23
C GLU A 79 0.88 6.72 -7.94
N GLU A 80 1.02 6.05 -9.08
CA GLU A 80 -0.12 5.55 -9.85
C GLU A 80 -1.03 4.64 -9.00
N VAL A 81 -0.42 3.71 -8.27
CA VAL A 81 -1.15 2.82 -7.35
C VAL A 81 -1.75 3.61 -6.20
N ALA A 82 -0.97 4.49 -5.55
CA ALA A 82 -1.44 5.27 -4.41
C ALA A 82 -2.64 6.17 -4.76
N PHE A 83 -2.60 6.88 -5.89
CA PHE A 83 -3.70 7.73 -6.34
C PHE A 83 -4.94 6.94 -6.82
N GLY A 84 -4.76 5.67 -7.21
CA GLY A 84 -5.84 4.75 -7.52
C GLY A 84 -6.56 4.21 -6.28
N LEU A 85 -5.92 4.24 -5.11
CA LEU A 85 -6.51 3.75 -3.86
C LEU A 85 -7.54 4.72 -3.28
N GLU A 86 -8.58 4.15 -2.69
CA GLU A 86 -9.55 4.91 -1.90
C GLU A 86 -8.99 5.14 -0.48
N PRO A 87 -9.18 6.33 0.11
CA PRO A 87 -8.75 6.59 1.49
C PRO A 87 -9.34 5.58 2.47
N SER A 88 -8.52 5.16 3.43
CA SER A 88 -8.80 4.08 4.37
C SER A 88 -8.08 4.32 5.71
N THR A 89 -8.29 3.44 6.69
CA THR A 89 -7.70 3.57 8.04
C THR A 89 -6.73 2.43 8.32
N THR A 90 -5.83 2.58 9.29
CA THR A 90 -4.85 1.52 9.61
C THR A 90 -5.48 0.24 10.12
N THR A 91 -6.68 0.32 10.70
CA THR A 91 -7.48 -0.83 11.15
C THR A 91 -8.20 -1.55 10.00
N SER A 92 -8.60 -0.82 8.96
CA SER A 92 -9.27 -1.37 7.77
C SER A 92 -8.64 -0.83 6.49
N PRO A 93 -7.37 -1.19 6.21
CA PRO A 93 -6.61 -0.56 5.14
C PRO A 93 -7.06 -1.06 3.77
N LYS A 94 -7.23 -0.13 2.83
CA LYS A 94 -7.31 -0.43 1.40
C LYS A 94 -5.90 -0.38 0.85
N ILE A 95 -5.36 -1.56 0.58
CA ILE A 95 -3.97 -1.72 0.19
C ILE A 95 -3.82 -1.85 -1.33
N GLY A 96 -2.72 -1.32 -1.85
CA GLY A 96 -2.23 -1.56 -3.20
C GLY A 96 -0.80 -2.04 -3.16
N GLU A 97 -0.39 -2.83 -4.15
CA GLU A 97 0.95 -3.40 -4.20
C GLU A 97 1.70 -2.90 -5.41
N VAL A 98 2.99 -2.60 -5.26
CA VAL A 98 3.83 -2.20 -6.38
C VAL A 98 5.27 -2.63 -6.14
N ARG A 99 6.00 -2.90 -7.23
CA ARG A 99 7.44 -3.13 -7.19
C ARG A 99 8.17 -1.97 -7.85
N THR A 100 9.12 -1.38 -7.12
CA THR A 100 10.00 -0.31 -7.61
C THR A 100 11.45 -0.81 -7.63
N GLY A 101 12.41 0.07 -7.94
CA GLY A 101 13.83 -0.23 -7.80
C GLY A 101 14.29 -0.47 -6.35
N PHE A 102 13.51 -0.02 -5.36
CA PHE A 102 13.81 -0.20 -3.94
C PHE A 102 13.34 -1.55 -3.38
N GLY A 103 12.39 -2.21 -4.06
CA GLY A 103 11.79 -3.46 -3.60
C GLY A 103 10.27 -3.49 -3.80
N TYR A 104 9.59 -4.19 -2.91
CA TYR A 104 8.15 -4.38 -2.90
C TYR A 104 7.50 -3.42 -1.89
N HIS A 105 6.54 -2.66 -2.35
CA HIS A 105 5.78 -1.74 -1.52
C HIS A 105 4.34 -2.23 -1.37
N ILE A 106 3.86 -2.27 -0.14
CA ILE A 106 2.44 -2.31 0.18
C ILE A 106 2.04 -0.87 0.53
N ILE A 107 1.08 -0.31 -0.16
CA ILE A 107 0.67 1.10 -0.07
C ILE A 107 -0.72 1.17 0.52
N MET A 108 -0.96 2.12 1.41
CA MET A 108 -2.30 2.53 1.81
C MET A 108 -2.41 4.05 1.83
N VAL A 109 -3.62 4.56 1.57
CA VAL A 109 -3.90 5.99 1.61
C VAL A 109 -4.81 6.29 2.79
N GLU A 110 -4.43 7.26 3.61
CA GLU A 110 -5.19 7.76 4.76
C GLU A 110 -6.05 8.98 4.39
N GLY A 111 -5.66 9.73 3.35
CA GLY A 111 -6.39 10.92 2.90
C GLY A 111 -5.95 11.42 1.52
N ARG A 112 -6.81 12.21 0.87
CA ARG A 112 -6.55 12.84 -0.43
C ARG A 112 -7.15 14.25 -0.47
N LYS A 113 -6.46 15.21 -1.08
CA LYS A 113 -6.89 16.61 -1.21
C LYS A 113 -6.50 17.19 -2.56
#